data_AF-A0A100JIH3-F1
#
_entry.id   AF-A0A100JIH3-F1
#
_cell.length_a   1.000
_cell.length_b   1.000
_cell.length_c   1.000
_cell.angle_alpha   90.00
_cell.angle_beta   90.00
_cell.angle_gamma   90.00
#
_symmetry.space_group_name_H-M   'P 1'
#
loop_
_entity.id
_entity.type
_entity.pdbx_description
1 polymer ?
#
loop_
_entity_poly.entity_id
_entity_poly.type
_entity_poly.pdbx_seq_one_letter_code
_entity_poly.pdbx_strand_id
1 'polypeptide(L)' 'MPRMMERIKQFASSPQGRRVAEQARRAAADPRRRSQAKSLLDKLRGRR' A
#
# COMPACT_ATOMS: atom_id res chain seq x y z
N MET A 1 23.89 -1.02 4.93
CA MET A 1 23.93 -1.00 3.45
C MET A 1 22.90 0.01 2.90
N PRO A 2 23.25 1.30 2.80
CA PRO A 2 22.34 2.36 2.35
C PRO A 2 21.79 2.17 0.91
N ARG A 3 22.50 1.40 0.09
CA ARG A 3 22.21 1.16 -1.34
C ARG A 3 20.85 0.50 -1.62
N MET A 4 20.35 -0.33 -0.70
CA MET A 4 19.08 -1.04 -0.91
C MET A 4 17.88 -0.10 -0.79
N MET A 5 17.92 0.81 0.18
CA MET A 5 16.88 1.82 0.39
C MET A 5 16.88 2.86 -0.73
N GLU A 6 18.07 3.19 -1.25
CA GLU A 6 18.21 4.06 -2.42
C GLU A 6 17.58 3.43 -3.67
N ARG A 7 17.82 2.14 -3.92
CA ARG A 7 17.16 1.40 -5.01
C ARG A 7 15.65 1.34 -4.86
N ILE A 8 15.12 1.15 -3.65
CA ILE A 8 13.67 1.17 -3.41
C ILE A 8 13.10 2.55 -3.69
N LYS A 9 13.76 3.63 -3.26
CA LYS A 9 13.35 5.01 -3.59
C LYS A 9 13.41 5.27 -5.09
N GLN A 10 14.47 4.83 -5.75
CA GLN A 10 14.66 5.00 -7.20
C GLN A 10 13.62 4.21 -7.99
N PHE A 11 13.29 3.00 -7.54
CA PHE A 11 12.21 2.19 -8.09
C PHE A 11 10.85 2.86 -7.86
N ALA A 12 10.55 3.34 -6.65
CA ALA A 12 9.31 4.05 -6.34
C ALA A 12 9.13 5.34 -7.16
N SER A 13 10.23 6.06 -7.42
CA SER A 13 10.26 7.24 -8.29
C SER A 13 10.25 6.92 -9.79
N SER A 14 10.50 5.67 -10.19
CA SER A 14 10.46 5.26 -11.59
C SER A 14 9.03 5.24 -12.15
N PRO A 15 8.83 5.26 -13.48
CA PRO A 15 7.50 5.15 -14.09
C PRO A 15 6.78 3.85 -13.71
N GLN A 16 7.54 2.76 -13.54
CA GLN A 16 7.02 1.46 -13.13
C GLN A 16 6.56 1.48 -11.66
N GLY A 17 7.38 2.03 -10.76
CA GLY A 17 7.01 2.20 -9.35
C GLY A 17 5.85 3.17 -9.16
N ARG A 18 5.79 4.26 -9.94
CA ARG A 18 4.62 5.15 -9.93
C ARG A 18 3.34 4.43 -10.33
N ARG A 19 3.36 3.56 -11.34
CA ARG A 19 2.18 2.76 -11.72
C ARG A 19 1.74 1.79 -10.63
N VAL A 20 2.70 1.16 -9.95
CA VAL A 20 2.40 0.26 -8.81
C VAL A 20 1.86 1.06 -7.63
N ALA A 21 2.47 2.20 -7.32
CA ALA A 21 2.03 3.11 -6.26
C ALA A 21 0.66 3.72 -6.56
N GLU A 22 0.36 4.05 -7.83
CA GLU A 22 -0.95 4.52 -8.30
C GLU A 22 -2.01 3.42 -8.20
N GLN A 23 -1.69 2.17 -8.56
CA GLN A 23 -2.60 1.04 -8.36
C GLN A 23 -2.87 0.79 -6.88
N ALA A 24 -1.83 0.82 -6.05
CA ALA A 24 -1.97 0.73 -4.60
C ALA A 24 -2.79 1.90 -4.03
N ARG A 25 -2.52 3.13 -4.48
CA ARG A 25 -3.30 4.32 -4.11
C ARG A 25 -4.73 4.21 -4.56
N ARG A 26 -5.05 3.78 -5.78
CA ARG A 26 -6.43 3.57 -6.25
C ARG A 26 -7.13 2.48 -5.43
N ALA A 27 -6.46 1.36 -5.18
CA ALA A 27 -6.99 0.29 -4.35
C ALA A 27 -7.26 0.76 -2.90
N ALA A 28 -6.39 1.63 -2.36
CA ALA A 28 -6.53 2.21 -1.02
C ALA A 28 -7.51 3.40 -0.95
N ALA A 29 -7.60 4.19 -2.02
CA ALA A 29 -8.49 5.34 -2.15
C ALA A 29 -9.94 4.92 -2.35
N ASP A 30 -10.17 3.67 -2.75
CA ASP A 30 -11.50 3.12 -2.92
C ASP A 30 -12.21 2.99 -1.56
N PRO A 31 -13.19 3.87 -1.25
CA PRO A 31 -13.81 3.92 0.08
C PRO A 31 -14.61 2.64 0.38
N ARG A 32 -15.08 1.94 -0.66
CA ARG A 32 -15.78 0.65 -0.52
C ARG A 32 -14.84 -0.43 0.03
N ARG A 33 -13.60 -0.49 -0.47
CA ARG A 33 -12.56 -1.39 0.04
C ARG A 33 -12.10 -0.98 1.43
N ARG A 34 -12.09 0.31 1.74
CA ARG A 34 -11.72 0.82 3.07
C ARG A 34 -12.66 0.33 4.17
N SER A 35 -13.97 0.28 3.93
CA SER A 35 -14.94 -0.26 4.91
C SER A 35 -14.76 -1.77 5.12
N GLN A 36 -14.50 -2.50 4.03
CA GLN A 36 -14.26 -3.94 4.08
C GLN A 36 -12.93 -4.26 4.79
N ALA A 37 -11.86 -3.54 4.46
CA ALA A 37 -10.56 -3.64 5.12
C ALA A 37 -10.66 -3.25 6.60
N LYS A 38 -11.43 -2.21 6.94
CA LYS A 38 -11.70 -1.82 8.33
C LYS A 38 -12.41 -2.94 9.08
N SER A 39 -13.45 -3.55 8.50
CA SER A 39 -14.16 -4.68 9.13
C SER A 39 -13.27 -5.91 9.30
N LEU A 40 -12.39 -6.20 8.35
CA LEU A 40 -11.43 -7.31 8.46
C LEU A 40 -10.36 -7.02 9.53
N LEU A 41 -9.86 -5.79 9.60
CA LEU A 41 -8.95 -5.33 10.65
C LEU A 41 -9.62 -5.38 12.03
N ASP A 42 -10.88 -4.98 12.13
CA ASP A 42 -11.65 -5.01 13.38
C ASP A 42 -11.82 -6.45 13.88
N LYS A 43 -12.18 -7.38 12.98
CA LYS A 43 -12.22 -8.83 13.28
C LYS A 43 -10.88 -9.39 13.71
N LEU A 44 -9.78 -8.95 13.08
CA LEU A 44 -8.44 -9.39 13.45
C LEU A 44 -8.02 -8.85 14.82
N ARG A 45 -8.40 -7.60 15.13
CA ARG A 45 -8.05 -6.91 16.37
C ARG A 45 -8.89 -7.34 17.56
N GLY A 46 -10.16 -7.68 17.35
CA GLY A 46 -11.09 -8.22 18.36
C GLY A 46 -10.88 -9.70 18.69
N ARG A 47 -9.93 -10.38 18.04
CA ARG A 47 -9.56 -11.78 18.31
C ARG A 47 -8.33 -11.92 19.23
N ARG A 48 -7.92 -10.82 19.86
CA ARG A 48 -6.83 -10.78 20.84
C ARG A 48 -7.42 -10.46 22.21
#